data_AF-A0A7V3VXT8-F1
#
_entry.id   AF-A0A7V3VXT8-F1
#
_cell.length_a   1.000
_cell.length_b   1.000
_cell.length_c   1.000
_cell.angle_alpha   90.00
_cell.angle_beta   90.00
_cell.angle_gamma   90.00
#
_symmetry.space_group_name_H-M   'P 1'
#
loop_
_entity.id
_entity.type
_entity.pdbx_description
1 polymer ?
#
loop_
_entity_poly.entity_id
_entity_poly.type
_entity_poly.pdbx_seq_one_letter_code
_entity_poly.pdbx_strand_id
1 'polypeptide(L)'
;VLRDKLDKKLHAAVKLILDSQNPEGGWRYMPGSREADISVTICQIMALRAARNAGIYVPKNKVDKCVEYVKGCQDKFQGYFRYMKQGGGGGGAQSFARTAAGVCALYSAGIYKGPEIELGLEFLRRSRPMLGGFGGRPDMHYFYGHYYAVQAMWTAGGRYWAEWYPAIRDELIGRQALDGSWMDQICSHYATAMACIILQVPNNYLPILQK
;
A
#
# COMPACT_ATOMS: atom_id res chain seq x y z
N VAL A 1 7.92 -9.97 -31.36
CA VAL A 1 9.08 -9.09 -31.04
C VAL A 1 8.91 -8.31 -29.74
N LEU A 2 7.99 -7.33 -29.63
CA LEU A 2 7.84 -6.55 -28.37
C LEU A 2 7.31 -7.42 -27.22
N ARG A 3 6.33 -8.29 -27.49
CA ARG A 3 5.79 -9.24 -26.52
C ARG A 3 6.87 -10.16 -25.96
N ASP A 4 7.72 -10.74 -26.81
CA ASP A 4 8.79 -11.66 -26.38
C ASP A 4 9.88 -10.92 -25.58
N LYS A 5 10.19 -9.68 -25.95
CA LYS A 5 11.12 -8.84 -25.18
C LYS A 5 10.54 -8.50 -23.80
N LEU A 6 9.25 -8.19 -23.72
CA LEU A 6 8.56 -7.92 -22.47
C LEU A 6 8.52 -9.18 -21.59
N ASP A 7 8.16 -10.32 -22.16
CA ASP A 7 8.07 -11.60 -21.46
C ASP A 7 9.40 -11.97 -20.77
N LYS A 8 10.52 -11.92 -21.52
CA LYS A 8 11.86 -12.19 -20.96
C LYS A 8 12.22 -11.24 -19.83
N LYS A 9 11.89 -9.94 -19.98
CA LYS A 9 12.17 -8.92 -18.95
C LYS A 9 11.30 -9.11 -17.71
N LEU A 10 10.04 -9.47 -17.86
CA LEU A 10 9.13 -9.75 -16.74
C LEU A 10 9.61 -10.96 -15.94
N HIS A 11 9.98 -12.05 -16.61
CA HIS A 11 10.54 -13.22 -15.93
C HIS A 11 11.84 -12.90 -15.19
N ALA A 12 12.75 -12.12 -15.79
CA ALA A 12 13.98 -11.69 -15.14
C ALA A 12 13.72 -10.79 -13.92
N ALA A 13 12.76 -9.86 -14.03
CA ALA A 13 12.37 -8.99 -12.92
C ALA A 13 11.74 -9.79 -11.77
N VAL A 14 10.79 -10.69 -12.06
CA VAL A 14 10.18 -11.56 -11.04
C VAL A 14 11.23 -12.43 -10.38
N LYS A 15 12.15 -13.01 -11.15
CA LYS A 15 13.26 -13.80 -10.59
C LYS A 15 14.11 -12.95 -9.63
N LEU A 16 14.48 -11.73 -10.02
CA LEU A 16 15.24 -10.82 -9.15
C LEU A 16 14.50 -10.53 -7.84
N ILE A 17 13.19 -10.29 -7.89
CA ILE A 17 12.38 -10.06 -6.70
C ILE A 17 12.42 -11.30 -5.79
N LEU A 18 12.18 -12.48 -6.35
CA LEU A 18 12.17 -13.74 -5.59
C LEU A 18 13.52 -14.04 -4.95
N ASP A 19 14.62 -13.79 -5.66
CA ASP A 19 15.98 -14.02 -5.18
C ASP A 19 16.42 -12.98 -4.13
N SER A 20 15.83 -11.78 -4.17
CA SER A 20 16.14 -10.69 -3.24
C SER A 20 15.37 -10.76 -1.92
N GLN A 21 14.40 -11.67 -1.76
CA GLN A 21 13.69 -11.84 -0.49
C GLN A 21 14.67 -12.34 0.57
N ASN A 22 14.77 -11.60 1.67
CA ASN A 22 15.71 -11.91 2.73
C ASN A 22 15.21 -13.02 3.68
N PRO A 23 16.04 -13.49 4.63
CA PRO A 23 15.63 -14.51 5.60
C PRO A 23 14.47 -14.10 6.52
N GLU A 24 14.23 -12.80 6.74
CA GLU A 24 13.10 -12.34 7.54
C GLU A 24 11.74 -12.50 6.83
N GLY A 25 11.76 -12.72 5.51
CA GLY A 25 10.59 -12.84 4.65
C GLY A 25 10.15 -11.56 3.94
N GLY A 26 10.88 -10.46 4.13
CA GLY A 26 10.60 -9.18 3.48
C GLY A 26 11.69 -8.76 2.49
N TRP A 27 11.63 -7.49 2.08
CA TRP A 27 12.59 -6.89 1.15
C TRP A 27 13.10 -5.54 1.67
N ARG A 28 14.24 -5.12 1.10
CA ARG A 28 14.88 -3.82 1.32
C ARG A 28 15.29 -3.22 -0.02
N TYR A 29 15.74 -1.97 0.02
CA TYR A 29 16.16 -1.20 -1.15
C TYR A 29 17.24 -1.87 -2.02
N MET A 30 18.09 -2.73 -1.45
CA MET A 30 19.15 -3.42 -2.19
C MET A 30 18.98 -4.95 -2.12
N PRO A 31 19.24 -5.69 -3.22
CA PRO A 31 19.36 -7.15 -3.19
C PRO A 31 20.40 -7.62 -2.16
N GLY A 32 20.14 -8.75 -1.52
CA GLY A 32 21.05 -9.33 -0.53
C GLY A 32 21.05 -8.67 0.85
N SER A 33 20.15 -7.71 1.10
CA SER A 33 19.97 -7.14 2.44
C SER A 33 19.52 -8.18 3.45
N ARG A 34 19.97 -8.04 4.70
CA ARG A 34 19.58 -8.92 5.83
C ARG A 34 18.36 -8.43 6.59
N GLU A 35 17.97 -7.17 6.38
CA GLU A 35 16.84 -6.51 7.02
C GLU A 35 15.76 -6.24 5.99
N ALA A 36 14.51 -6.08 6.42
CA ALA A 36 13.39 -5.68 5.56
C ALA A 36 12.60 -4.52 6.19
N ASP A 37 11.80 -3.82 5.39
CA ASP A 37 10.73 -2.94 5.88
C ASP A 37 9.37 -3.25 5.25
N ILE A 38 8.32 -2.62 5.78
CA ILE A 38 6.98 -2.65 5.18
C ILE A 38 6.95 -1.96 3.81
N SER A 39 7.62 -0.82 3.64
CA SER A 39 7.48 0.04 2.44
C SER A 39 8.00 -0.59 1.14
N VAL A 40 9.11 -1.34 1.20
CA VAL A 40 9.63 -2.10 0.06
C VAL A 40 8.88 -3.43 -0.04
N THR A 41 8.56 -4.07 1.08
CA THR A 41 7.85 -5.37 1.08
C THR A 41 6.49 -5.27 0.39
N ILE A 42 5.70 -4.21 0.60
CA ILE A 42 4.43 -4.00 -0.12
C ILE A 42 4.64 -3.95 -1.64
N CYS A 43 5.64 -3.19 -2.11
CA CYS A 43 5.92 -3.07 -3.54
C CYS A 43 6.23 -4.43 -4.17
N GLN A 44 7.03 -5.25 -3.49
CA GLN A 44 7.43 -6.56 -4.00
C GLN A 44 6.28 -7.56 -4.00
N ILE A 45 5.49 -7.65 -2.92
CA ILE A 45 4.37 -8.60 -2.90
C ILE A 45 3.26 -8.21 -3.87
N MET A 46 3.01 -6.91 -4.06
CA MET A 46 2.08 -6.41 -5.07
C MET A 46 2.55 -6.75 -6.49
N ALA A 47 3.84 -6.60 -6.78
CA ALA A 47 4.44 -6.99 -8.05
C ALA A 47 4.34 -8.52 -8.28
N LEU A 48 4.59 -9.33 -7.24
CA LEU A 48 4.44 -10.79 -7.32
C LEU A 48 2.99 -11.21 -7.54
N ARG A 49 2.01 -10.52 -6.92
CA ARG A 49 0.59 -10.75 -7.21
C ARG A 49 0.26 -10.42 -8.66
N ALA A 50 0.74 -9.29 -9.18
CA ALA A 50 0.55 -8.93 -10.58
C ALA A 50 1.19 -9.96 -11.53
N ALA A 51 2.38 -10.47 -11.20
CA ALA A 51 3.04 -11.54 -11.94
C ALA A 51 2.20 -12.82 -11.99
N ARG A 52 1.62 -13.25 -10.85
CA ARG A 52 0.69 -14.39 -10.81
C ARG A 52 -0.53 -14.16 -11.68
N ASN A 53 -1.13 -12.97 -11.63
CA ASN A 53 -2.28 -12.62 -12.47
C ASN A 53 -1.93 -12.64 -13.97
N ALA A 54 -0.67 -12.39 -14.32
CA ALA A 54 -0.15 -12.49 -15.68
C ALA A 54 0.30 -13.92 -16.07
N GLY A 55 0.09 -14.92 -15.21
CA GLY A 55 0.45 -16.32 -15.47
C GLY A 55 1.89 -16.69 -15.13
N ILE A 56 2.68 -15.80 -14.52
CA ILE A 56 4.04 -16.09 -14.08
C ILE A 56 4.00 -16.78 -12.72
N TYR A 57 4.68 -17.92 -12.60
CA TYR A 57 4.72 -18.69 -11.36
C TYR A 57 5.42 -17.92 -10.22
N VAL A 58 4.78 -17.92 -9.05
CA VAL A 58 5.35 -17.38 -7.81
C VAL A 58 5.27 -18.46 -6.73
N PRO A 59 6.40 -18.88 -6.15
CA PRO A 59 6.41 -19.91 -5.10
C PRO A 59 5.61 -19.50 -3.86
N LYS A 60 4.76 -20.42 -3.36
CA LYS A 60 3.91 -20.17 -2.17
C LYS A 60 4.74 -19.82 -0.92
N ASN A 61 5.86 -20.51 -0.69
CA ASN A 61 6.71 -20.27 0.46
C ASN A 61 7.27 -18.83 0.53
N LYS A 62 7.45 -18.17 -0.62
CA LYS A 62 7.87 -16.76 -0.68
C LYS A 62 6.74 -15.84 -0.21
N VAL A 63 5.51 -16.13 -0.61
CA VAL A 63 4.30 -15.42 -0.15
C VAL A 63 4.09 -15.64 1.35
N ASP A 64 4.19 -16.88 1.83
CA ASP A 64 3.98 -17.22 3.24
C ASP A 64 4.95 -16.48 4.16
N LYS A 65 6.24 -16.46 3.82
CA LYS A 65 7.26 -15.69 4.55
C LYS A 65 6.97 -14.18 4.56
N CYS A 66 6.45 -13.65 3.45
CA CYS A 66 6.01 -12.26 3.39
C CYS A 66 4.85 -11.99 4.36
N VAL A 67 3.87 -12.90 4.42
CA VAL A 67 2.75 -12.78 5.36
C VAL A 67 3.25 -12.77 6.81
N GLU A 68 4.13 -13.71 7.16
CA GLU A 68 4.75 -13.77 8.50
C GLU A 68 5.51 -12.47 8.82
N TYR A 69 6.28 -11.96 7.86
CA TYR A 69 7.01 -10.71 8.01
C TYR A 69 6.06 -9.54 8.30
N VAL A 70 5.06 -9.34 7.44
CA VAL A 70 4.12 -8.22 7.51
C VAL A 70 3.31 -8.28 8.80
N LYS A 71 2.79 -9.45 9.18
CA LYS A 71 2.10 -9.64 10.47
C LYS A 71 3.03 -9.32 11.66
N GLY A 72 4.30 -9.69 11.57
CA GLY A 72 5.31 -9.38 12.59
C GLY A 72 5.59 -7.89 12.76
N CYS A 73 5.28 -7.05 11.76
CA CYS A 73 5.41 -5.60 11.86
C CYS A 73 4.23 -4.93 12.55
N GLN A 74 3.10 -5.62 12.79
CA GLN A 74 1.93 -5.01 13.41
C GLN A 74 2.08 -4.89 14.93
N ASP A 75 1.72 -3.73 15.46
CA ASP A 75 1.48 -3.54 16.88
C ASP A 75 0.18 -4.25 17.28
N LYS A 76 0.29 -5.27 18.15
CA LYS A 76 -0.85 -6.12 18.54
C LYS A 76 -1.90 -5.40 19.40
N PHE A 77 -1.58 -4.25 19.97
CA PHE A 77 -2.47 -3.52 20.87
C PHE A 77 -3.19 -2.39 20.14
N GLN A 78 -2.45 -1.60 19.35
CA GLN A 78 -2.95 -0.41 18.67
C GLN A 78 -3.31 -0.67 17.20
N GLY A 79 -2.89 -1.80 16.62
CA GLY A 79 -3.26 -2.21 15.26
C GLY A 79 -2.48 -1.56 14.12
N TYR A 80 -1.64 -0.55 14.42
CA TYR A 80 -0.78 0.08 13.41
C TYR A 80 0.40 -0.80 13.02
N PHE A 81 0.93 -0.60 11.81
CA PHE A 81 2.14 -1.30 11.35
C PHE A 81 3.37 -0.43 11.57
N ARG A 82 4.40 -1.03 12.17
CA ARG A 82 5.73 -0.44 12.33
C ARG A 82 6.49 -0.48 11.01
N TYR A 83 7.58 0.27 10.94
CA TYR A 83 8.45 0.25 9.76
C TYR A 83 9.11 -1.11 9.54
N MET A 84 9.58 -1.74 10.61
CA MET A 84 10.26 -3.04 10.63
C MET A 84 9.69 -3.89 11.78
N LYS A 85 10.03 -5.19 11.85
CA LYS A 85 9.62 -6.07 12.97
C LYS A 85 10.07 -5.51 14.33
N GLN A 86 11.31 -5.04 14.39
CA GLN A 86 11.90 -4.40 15.56
C GLN A 86 12.21 -2.94 15.22
N GLY A 87 11.60 -2.00 15.94
CA GLY A 87 11.84 -0.56 15.74
C GLY A 87 10.90 0.12 14.74
N GLY A 88 10.99 1.45 14.67
CA GLY A 88 10.21 2.29 13.77
C GLY A 88 8.70 2.34 14.09
N GLY A 89 8.34 2.41 15.37
CA GLY A 89 6.97 2.69 15.83
C GLY A 89 6.82 4.16 16.27
N GLY A 90 5.59 4.69 16.19
CA GLY A 90 5.23 6.04 16.63
C GLY A 90 3.91 6.49 16.01
N GLY A 91 3.04 7.21 16.74
CA GLY A 91 1.74 7.67 16.21
C GLY A 91 1.85 8.66 15.03
N GLY A 92 0.71 9.01 14.41
CA GLY A 92 0.62 10.05 13.37
C GLY A 92 0.68 9.54 11.90
N ALA A 93 0.91 10.47 10.96
CA ALA A 93 0.78 10.23 9.51
C ALA A 93 1.65 9.09 8.97
N GLN A 94 2.86 8.92 9.50
CA GLN A 94 3.74 7.82 9.10
C GLN A 94 3.17 6.44 9.47
N SER A 95 2.45 6.33 10.60
CA SER A 95 1.79 5.08 10.99
C SER A 95 0.52 4.82 10.20
N PHE A 96 -0.19 5.85 9.76
CA PHE A 96 -1.26 5.69 8.77
C PHE A 96 -0.71 5.08 7.48
N ALA A 97 0.33 5.68 6.90
CA ALA A 97 0.93 5.21 5.66
C ALA A 97 1.44 3.77 5.74
N ARG A 98 2.14 3.42 6.83
CA ARG A 98 2.65 2.05 7.06
C ARG A 98 1.52 1.05 7.29
N THR A 99 0.46 1.44 8.00
CA THR A 99 -0.71 0.57 8.21
C THR A 99 -1.45 0.29 6.92
N ALA A 100 -1.64 1.32 6.08
CA ALA A 100 -2.26 1.18 4.77
C ALA A 100 -1.46 0.23 3.88
N ALA A 101 -0.13 0.39 3.86
CA ALA A 101 0.79 -0.51 3.16
C ALA A 101 0.72 -1.96 3.71
N GLY A 102 0.71 -2.13 5.04
CA GLY A 102 0.62 -3.45 5.69
C GLY A 102 -0.66 -4.20 5.34
N VAL A 103 -1.82 -3.54 5.43
CA VAL A 103 -3.11 -4.14 5.05
C VAL A 103 -3.12 -4.49 3.56
N CYS A 104 -2.65 -3.59 2.69
CA CYS A 104 -2.52 -3.88 1.26
C CYS A 104 -1.57 -5.04 0.96
N ALA A 105 -0.51 -5.22 1.76
CA ALA A 105 0.46 -6.29 1.57
C ALA A 105 -0.18 -7.64 1.91
N LEU A 106 -0.94 -7.69 3.00
CA LEU A 106 -1.72 -8.87 3.37
C LEU A 106 -2.78 -9.21 2.32
N TYR A 107 -3.54 -8.22 1.83
CA TYR A 107 -4.45 -8.43 0.71
C TYR A 107 -3.70 -8.93 -0.52
N SER A 108 -2.57 -8.32 -0.89
CA SER A 108 -1.74 -8.73 -2.03
C SER A 108 -1.22 -10.16 -1.88
N ALA A 109 -0.98 -10.63 -0.65
CA ALA A 109 -0.61 -12.00 -0.35
C ALA A 109 -1.80 -12.98 -0.31
N GLY A 110 -3.03 -12.50 -0.48
CA GLY A 110 -4.26 -13.32 -0.47
C GLY A 110 -4.90 -13.48 0.91
N ILE A 111 -4.51 -12.67 1.89
CA ILE A 111 -5.04 -12.70 3.26
C ILE A 111 -6.11 -11.61 3.39
N TYR A 112 -7.39 -11.98 3.36
CA TYR A 112 -8.51 -11.02 3.33
C TYR A 112 -9.25 -10.86 4.66
N LYS A 113 -8.96 -11.72 5.63
CA LYS A 113 -9.63 -11.76 6.94
C LYS A 113 -8.62 -12.13 8.03
N GLY A 114 -8.99 -11.86 9.27
CA GLY A 114 -8.18 -12.16 10.46
C GLY A 114 -7.91 -10.92 11.30
N PRO A 115 -7.41 -11.11 12.53
CA PRO A 115 -7.24 -10.03 13.50
C PRO A 115 -6.34 -8.92 12.97
N GLU A 116 -5.31 -9.24 12.18
CA GLU A 116 -4.38 -8.24 11.66
C GLU A 116 -5.03 -7.31 10.62
N ILE A 117 -5.93 -7.87 9.80
CA ILE A 117 -6.74 -7.09 8.84
C ILE A 117 -7.71 -6.19 9.60
N GLU A 118 -8.46 -6.76 10.54
CA GLU A 118 -9.49 -6.03 11.29
C GLU A 118 -8.91 -4.87 12.10
N LEU A 119 -7.81 -5.11 12.82
CA LEU A 119 -7.11 -4.08 13.60
C LEU A 119 -6.53 -2.99 12.69
N GLY A 120 -5.90 -3.37 11.57
CA GLY A 120 -5.35 -2.42 10.62
C GLY A 120 -6.42 -1.54 9.97
N LEU A 121 -7.54 -2.13 9.54
CA LEU A 121 -8.66 -1.38 8.97
C LEU A 121 -9.31 -0.45 9.99
N GLU A 122 -9.48 -0.88 11.24
CA GLU A 122 -10.03 -0.03 12.30
C GLU A 122 -9.09 1.15 12.63
N PHE A 123 -7.78 0.93 12.64
CA PHE A 123 -6.80 2.02 12.77
C PHE A 123 -6.92 3.04 11.64
N LEU A 124 -6.99 2.58 10.38
CA LEU A 124 -7.12 3.46 9.22
C LEU A 124 -8.45 4.21 9.19
N ARG A 125 -9.55 3.57 9.62
CA ARG A 125 -10.87 4.20 9.71
C ARG A 125 -10.88 5.34 10.74
N ARG A 126 -10.29 5.11 11.92
CA ARG A 126 -10.16 6.14 12.97
C ARG A 126 -9.23 7.28 12.56
N SER A 127 -8.24 6.98 11.73
CA SER A 127 -7.24 7.92 11.21
C SER A 127 -7.66 8.56 9.87
N ARG A 128 -8.94 8.48 9.50
CA ARG A 128 -9.44 9.09 8.26
C ARG A 128 -9.22 10.61 8.26
N PRO A 129 -9.11 11.23 7.08
CA PRO A 129 -9.15 12.69 6.95
C PRO A 129 -10.31 13.31 7.74
N MET A 130 -10.04 14.36 8.51
CA MET A 130 -11.08 15.12 9.21
C MET A 130 -11.41 16.37 8.41
N LEU A 131 -12.70 16.58 8.14
CA LEU A 131 -13.21 17.81 7.52
C LEU A 131 -12.72 19.03 8.31
N GLY A 132 -12.10 19.99 7.62
CA GLY A 132 -11.55 21.21 8.24
C GLY A 132 -10.08 21.11 8.66
N GLY A 133 -9.42 19.96 8.52
CA GLY A 133 -7.99 19.76 8.77
C GLY A 133 -7.06 20.36 7.70
N PHE A 134 -7.48 21.41 7.00
CA PHE A 134 -6.80 22.01 5.85
C PHE A 134 -5.55 22.84 6.21
N GLY A 135 -5.08 22.77 7.45
CA GLY A 135 -3.92 23.51 7.91
C GLY A 135 -2.60 22.92 7.42
N GLY A 136 -1.92 23.63 6.52
CA GLY A 136 -0.53 23.35 6.16
C GLY A 136 -0.32 22.39 4.99
N ARG A 137 0.96 22.25 4.61
CA ARG A 137 1.39 21.31 3.56
C ARG A 137 1.23 19.88 4.07
N PRO A 138 0.75 18.94 3.24
CA PRO A 138 0.70 17.52 3.59
C PRO A 138 2.05 16.98 4.08
N ASP A 139 2.01 15.98 4.95
CA ASP A 139 3.19 15.16 5.30
C ASP A 139 3.75 14.49 4.03
N MET A 140 5.07 14.28 3.96
CA MET A 140 5.73 13.68 2.79
C MET A 140 5.20 12.28 2.41
N HIS A 141 4.54 11.57 3.32
CA HIS A 141 3.91 10.28 3.06
C HIS A 141 2.40 10.35 2.88
N TYR A 142 1.80 11.53 2.81
CA TYR A 142 0.35 11.70 2.72
C TYR A 142 -0.22 10.97 1.50
N PHE A 143 0.24 11.34 0.30
CA PHE A 143 -0.25 10.73 -0.95
C PHE A 143 0.09 9.25 -1.04
N TYR A 144 1.31 8.88 -0.61
CA TYR A 144 1.74 7.47 -0.50
C TYR A 144 0.81 6.64 0.40
N GLY A 145 0.46 7.18 1.58
CA GLY A 145 -0.41 6.51 2.52
C GLY A 145 -1.84 6.38 1.99
N HIS A 146 -2.37 7.45 1.39
CA HIS A 146 -3.71 7.43 0.81
C HIS A 146 -3.83 6.54 -0.44
N TYR A 147 -2.74 6.39 -1.22
CA TYR A 147 -2.67 5.46 -2.34
C TYR A 147 -2.87 3.99 -1.92
N TYR A 148 -2.28 3.58 -0.80
CA TYR A 148 -2.56 2.24 -0.26
C TYR A 148 -3.89 2.19 0.48
N ALA A 149 -4.25 3.24 1.21
CA ALA A 149 -5.48 3.23 1.99
C ALA A 149 -6.72 3.12 1.10
N VAL A 150 -6.74 3.76 -0.08
CA VAL A 150 -7.87 3.61 -1.02
C VAL A 150 -8.05 2.17 -1.48
N GLN A 151 -6.96 1.44 -1.74
CA GLN A 151 -7.01 0.03 -2.13
C GLN A 151 -7.48 -0.86 -0.97
N ALA A 152 -6.96 -0.61 0.25
CA ALA A 152 -7.36 -1.34 1.45
C ALA A 152 -8.85 -1.14 1.77
N MET A 153 -9.31 0.12 1.76
CA MET A 153 -10.69 0.48 2.06
C MET A 153 -11.65 -0.01 0.98
N TRP A 154 -11.27 0.07 -0.29
CA TRP A 154 -12.07 -0.45 -1.40
C TRP A 154 -12.28 -1.96 -1.28
N THR A 155 -11.19 -2.70 -1.02
CA THR A 155 -11.21 -4.16 -0.85
C THR A 155 -12.06 -4.54 0.37
N ALA A 156 -11.91 -3.82 1.49
CA ALA A 156 -12.70 -4.06 2.70
C ALA A 156 -14.19 -3.76 2.49
N GLY A 157 -14.53 -2.73 1.71
CA GLY A 157 -15.90 -2.32 1.45
C GLY A 157 -16.68 -1.92 2.71
N GLY A 158 -18.01 -2.02 2.64
CA GLY A 158 -18.91 -1.79 3.77
C GLY A 158 -18.67 -0.44 4.47
N ARG A 159 -18.71 -0.47 5.81
CA ARG A 159 -18.48 0.73 6.64
C ARG A 159 -17.11 1.36 6.40
N TYR A 160 -16.07 0.55 6.16
CA TYR A 160 -14.70 1.04 5.97
C TYR A 160 -14.60 1.96 4.76
N TRP A 161 -15.18 1.53 3.64
CA TRP A 161 -15.26 2.35 2.43
C TRP A 161 -16.21 3.56 2.60
N ALA A 162 -17.43 3.30 3.09
CA ALA A 162 -18.47 4.32 3.20
C ALA A 162 -18.07 5.50 4.12
N GLU A 163 -17.25 5.22 5.12
CA GLU A 163 -16.76 6.23 6.06
C GLU A 163 -15.47 6.93 5.61
N TRP A 164 -14.57 6.21 4.92
CA TRP A 164 -13.25 6.75 4.57
C TRP A 164 -13.25 7.46 3.22
N TYR A 165 -13.94 6.93 2.21
CA TYR A 165 -13.87 7.47 0.84
C TYR A 165 -14.43 8.89 0.72
N PRO A 166 -15.63 9.21 1.25
CA PRO A 166 -16.13 10.59 1.21
C PRO A 166 -15.17 11.57 1.89
N ALA A 167 -14.55 11.17 3.01
CA ALA A 167 -13.61 12.02 3.73
C ALA A 167 -12.37 12.37 2.90
N ILE A 168 -11.72 11.38 2.26
CA ILE A 168 -10.56 11.68 1.40
C ILE A 168 -10.96 12.39 0.11
N ARG A 169 -12.12 12.07 -0.47
CA ARG A 169 -12.62 12.74 -1.68
C ARG A 169 -12.79 14.22 -1.41
N ASP A 170 -13.51 14.57 -0.35
CA ASP A 170 -13.82 15.96 -0.02
C ASP A 170 -12.55 16.72 0.34
N GLU A 171 -11.60 16.08 1.04
CA GLU A 171 -10.30 16.69 1.32
C GLU A 171 -9.48 16.94 0.04
N LEU A 172 -9.40 15.97 -0.87
CA LEU A 172 -8.67 16.14 -2.12
C LEU A 172 -9.31 17.21 -3.01
N ILE A 173 -10.63 17.23 -3.17
CA ILE A 173 -11.33 18.29 -3.92
C ILE A 173 -11.07 19.67 -3.30
N GLY A 174 -11.12 19.79 -1.98
CA GLY A 174 -10.82 21.05 -1.28
C GLY A 174 -9.36 21.50 -1.39
N ARG A 175 -8.42 20.59 -1.66
CA ARG A 175 -6.99 20.88 -1.84
C ARG A 175 -6.57 21.11 -3.30
N GLN A 176 -7.47 20.91 -4.27
CA GLN A 176 -7.13 21.05 -5.69
C GLN A 176 -6.81 22.51 -6.02
N ALA A 177 -5.67 22.75 -6.69
CA ALA A 177 -5.31 24.06 -7.18
C ALA A 177 -6.14 24.46 -8.41
N LEU A 178 -6.12 25.76 -8.77
CA LEU A 178 -6.87 26.30 -9.91
C LEU A 178 -6.46 25.68 -11.26
N ASP A 179 -5.21 25.25 -11.38
CA ASP A 179 -4.69 24.54 -12.57
C ASP A 179 -5.03 23.05 -12.58
N GLY A 180 -5.78 22.58 -11.59
CA GLY A 180 -6.19 21.19 -11.41
C GLY A 180 -5.17 20.30 -10.71
N SER A 181 -4.00 20.83 -10.32
CA SER A 181 -2.94 20.06 -9.68
C SER A 181 -3.14 19.91 -8.17
N TRP A 182 -2.38 18.98 -7.59
CA TRP A 182 -2.18 18.87 -6.14
C TRP A 182 -0.72 19.13 -5.80
N MET A 183 -0.47 19.69 -4.62
CA MET A 183 0.87 20.01 -4.14
C MET A 183 1.30 19.03 -3.05
N ASP A 184 2.57 18.63 -3.10
CA ASP A 184 3.26 17.83 -2.10
C ASP A 184 4.68 18.36 -1.87
N GLN A 185 5.37 17.86 -0.84
CA GLN A 185 6.77 18.18 -0.56
C GLN A 185 7.74 17.66 -1.63
N ILE A 186 7.39 16.62 -2.41
CA ILE A 186 8.22 16.07 -3.48
C ILE A 186 8.03 16.87 -4.78
N CYS A 187 6.87 16.75 -5.41
CA CYS A 187 6.48 17.52 -6.60
C CYS A 187 4.98 17.43 -6.89
N SER A 188 4.45 18.40 -7.64
CA SER A 188 3.03 18.43 -8.00
C SER A 188 2.61 17.30 -8.95
N HIS A 189 3.50 16.84 -9.83
CA HIS A 189 3.23 15.72 -10.75
C HIS A 189 2.89 14.43 -9.99
N TYR A 190 3.67 14.12 -8.96
CA TYR A 190 3.45 12.95 -8.11
C TYR A 190 2.12 13.04 -7.35
N ALA A 191 1.90 14.18 -6.67
CA ALA A 191 0.68 14.44 -5.91
C ALA A 191 -0.57 14.37 -6.79
N THR A 192 -0.52 15.00 -7.95
CA THR A 192 -1.62 15.02 -8.92
C THR A 192 -1.94 13.61 -9.42
N ALA A 193 -0.92 12.83 -9.81
CA ALA A 193 -1.14 11.45 -10.23
C ALA A 193 -1.79 10.60 -9.13
N MET A 194 -1.32 10.71 -7.89
CA MET A 194 -1.87 9.97 -6.75
C MET A 194 -3.30 10.40 -6.43
N ALA A 195 -3.59 11.71 -6.42
CA ALA A 195 -4.93 12.24 -6.20
C ALA A 195 -5.92 11.73 -7.26
N CYS A 196 -5.54 11.78 -8.55
CA CYS A 196 -6.36 11.25 -9.63
C CYS A 196 -6.64 9.76 -9.47
N ILE A 197 -5.63 8.94 -9.14
CA ILE A 197 -5.80 7.51 -8.88
C ILE A 197 -6.83 7.29 -7.78
N ILE A 198 -6.67 7.96 -6.63
CA ILE A 198 -7.58 7.83 -5.48
C ILE A 198 -9.01 8.20 -5.87
N LEU A 199 -9.20 9.33 -6.55
CA LEU A 199 -10.51 9.83 -6.95
C LEU A 199 -11.19 8.93 -7.98
N GLN A 200 -10.44 8.20 -8.81
CA GLN A 200 -10.97 7.34 -9.86
C GLN A 200 -11.31 5.91 -9.41
N VAL A 201 -10.91 5.48 -8.21
CA VAL A 201 -11.19 4.13 -7.70
C VAL A 201 -12.68 3.73 -7.78
N PRO A 202 -13.67 4.59 -7.44
CA PRO A 202 -15.09 4.21 -7.54
C PRO A 202 -15.56 3.88 -8.96
N ASN A 203 -14.85 4.36 -9.99
CA ASN A 203 -15.21 4.04 -11.37
C ASN A 203 -14.88 2.58 -11.73
N ASN A 204 -14.12 1.88 -10.88
CA ASN A 204 -13.87 0.44 -10.96
C ASN A 204 -13.31 -0.04 -12.32
N TYR A 205 -12.50 0.79 -12.97
CA TYR A 205 -11.95 0.49 -14.30
C TYR A 205 -10.77 -0.49 -14.28
N LEU A 206 -10.09 -0.67 -13.14
CA LEU A 206 -8.92 -1.54 -13.07
C LEU A 206 -9.32 -2.97 -12.69
N PRO A 207 -8.86 -4.01 -13.40
CA PRO A 207 -9.14 -5.41 -13.05
C PRO A 207 -8.74 -5.79 -11.63
N ILE A 208 -7.70 -5.16 -11.06
CA ILE A 208 -7.28 -5.41 -9.67
C ILE A 208 -8.30 -4.88 -8.63
N LEU A 209 -9.21 -3.99 -9.05
CA LEU A 209 -10.25 -3.40 -8.21
C LEU A 209 -11.61 -4.07 -8.42
N GLN A 210 -11.76 -4.93 -9.44
CA GLN A 210 -13.01 -5.64 -9.69
C GLN A 210 -13.23 -6.73 -8.63
N LYS A 211 -14.48 -6.85 -8.16
CA LYS A 211 -14.92 -7.81 -7.14
C LYS A 211 -15.40 -9.11 -7.74
#